data_AF-A0A163H8W6-F1
#
_entry.id   AF-A0A163H8W6-F1
#
_cell.length_a   1.000
_cell.length_b   1.000
_cell.length_c   1.000
_cell.angle_alpha   90.00
_cell.angle_beta   90.00
_cell.angle_gamma   90.00
#
_symmetry.space_group_name_H-M   'P 1'
#
loop_
_entity.id
_entity.type
_entity.pdbx_description
1 polymer ?
#
loop_
_entity_poly.entity_id
_entity_poly.type
_entity_poly.pdbx_seq_one_letter_code
_entity_poly.pdbx_strand_id
1 'polypeptide(L)'
;MRCISHFPNYKSGISCPGLIPYLSSYHSYRELLDLLSTLSVEKNNFIFGHLPFSKTVSKLLEEEHVVVLIPIRDPRDVIISQMNYIMSNKNHSLNSYFASLSSNIERLKALIIGVDSPVKKQRLLPINEIYRQMKGWTKNPRSLVVYYENLVGPRGKGSELKQKNEIYKISNKIGVSLRKSDIENICDQIYCPQTPGFRKGVAGDWQNELGPDILETFNLCAQETLLEWNYN
;
A
#
# COMPACT_ATOMS: atom_id res chain seq x y z
N MET A 1 5.87 -20.94 -27.05
CA MET A 1 4.92 -19.98 -27.66
C MET A 1 3.52 -20.50 -27.37
N ARG A 2 2.66 -19.73 -26.66
CA ARG A 2 1.25 -20.03 -26.24
C ARG A 2 1.12 -21.21 -25.23
N CYS A 3 0.30 -21.24 -24.18
CA CYS A 3 -0.95 -20.59 -23.78
C CYS A 3 -1.06 -20.64 -22.25
N ILE A 4 -1.42 -19.53 -21.60
CA ILE A 4 -2.57 -19.54 -20.67
C ILE A 4 -3.46 -18.39 -21.15
N SER A 5 -4.22 -18.66 -22.20
CA SER A 5 -5.29 -17.82 -22.69
C SER A 5 -6.59 -18.60 -22.55
N HIS A 6 -7.28 -18.36 -21.43
CA HIS A 6 -8.74 -18.44 -21.32
C HIS A 6 -9.17 -17.61 -20.11
N PHE A 7 -9.21 -16.29 -20.30
CA PHE A 7 -10.05 -15.40 -19.49
C PHE A 7 -11.01 -14.68 -20.44
N PRO A 8 -12.15 -15.29 -20.80
CA PRO A 8 -13.07 -14.70 -21.76
C PRO A 8 -13.94 -13.57 -21.18
N ASN A 9 -13.80 -13.20 -19.92
CA ASN A 9 -14.52 -12.10 -19.28
C ASN A 9 -13.59 -11.21 -18.43
N TYR A 10 -12.56 -10.68 -19.08
CA TYR A 10 -11.63 -9.71 -18.52
C TYR A 10 -12.35 -8.35 -18.30
N LYS A 11 -12.72 -8.04 -17.06
CA LYS A 11 -12.90 -6.65 -16.59
C LYS A 11 -12.25 -6.50 -15.21
N SER A 12 -11.39 -5.49 -15.14
CA SER A 12 -10.55 -5.00 -14.01
C SER A 12 -9.48 -5.95 -13.46
N GLY A 13 -8.31 -5.93 -14.11
CA GLY A 13 -7.04 -6.18 -13.43
C GLY A 13 -6.58 -4.92 -12.71
N ILE A 14 -5.98 -5.05 -11.52
CA ILE A 14 -5.38 -3.93 -10.79
C ILE A 14 -4.07 -4.37 -10.14
N SER A 15 -3.05 -3.52 -10.30
CA SER A 15 -1.72 -3.66 -9.73
C SER A 15 -1.74 -3.55 -8.21
N CYS A 16 -0.70 -4.07 -7.55
CA CYS A 16 -0.43 -3.83 -6.15
C CYS A 16 0.57 -2.68 -6.01
N PRO A 17 0.16 -1.40 -5.94
CA PRO A 17 1.01 -0.37 -5.40
C PRO A 17 0.84 -0.40 -3.88
N GLY A 18 1.89 -0.83 -3.17
CA GLY A 18 1.95 -0.69 -1.72
C GLY A 18 1.57 0.73 -1.32
N LEU A 19 0.63 0.85 -0.36
CA LEU A 19 0.14 2.09 0.24
C LEU A 19 0.28 3.33 -0.65
N ILE A 20 -0.72 3.57 -1.52
CA ILE A 20 -0.97 4.92 -2.02
C ILE A 20 -2.11 5.50 -1.17
N PRO A 21 -1.83 6.13 -0.03
CA PRO A 21 -2.89 6.68 0.78
C PRO A 21 -3.50 7.90 0.07
N TYR A 22 -4.72 7.75 -0.40
CA TYR A 22 -5.55 8.87 -0.82
C TYR A 22 -6.92 8.81 -0.16
N LEU A 23 -7.26 9.97 0.42
CA LEU A 23 -8.59 10.53 0.66
C LEU A 23 -9.11 10.44 2.10
N SER A 24 -9.11 11.61 2.73
CA SER A 24 -9.88 11.93 3.93
C SER A 24 -11.37 11.63 3.74
N SER A 25 -11.93 10.94 4.74
CA SER A 25 -13.30 11.02 5.29
C SER A 25 -14.54 10.88 4.41
N TYR A 26 -14.48 11.01 3.08
CA TYR A 26 -15.64 10.89 2.19
C TYR A 26 -15.65 9.62 1.33
N HIS A 27 -14.52 8.93 1.21
CA HIS A 27 -14.42 7.71 0.40
C HIS A 27 -14.75 6.44 1.18
N SER A 28 -14.63 6.45 2.51
CA SER A 28 -14.87 5.26 3.34
C SER A 28 -16.29 4.71 3.21
N TYR A 29 -17.31 5.55 3.03
CA TYR A 29 -18.70 5.08 2.90
C TYR A 29 -18.98 4.47 1.53
N ARG A 30 -18.49 5.10 0.45
CA ARG A 30 -18.68 4.56 -0.90
C ARG A 30 -17.84 3.30 -1.13
N GLU A 31 -16.60 3.30 -0.64
CA GLU A 31 -15.74 2.10 -0.65
C GLU A 31 -16.33 0.99 0.21
N LEU A 32 -16.97 1.32 1.33
CA LEU A 32 -17.69 0.34 2.15
C LEU A 32 -18.91 -0.22 1.40
N LEU A 33 -19.68 0.61 0.68
CA LEU A 33 -20.81 0.15 -0.13
C LEU A 33 -20.35 -0.69 -1.33
N ASP A 34 -19.26 -0.30 -2.00
CA ASP A 34 -18.67 -1.07 -3.09
C ASP A 34 -18.12 -2.42 -2.55
N LEU A 35 -17.45 -2.41 -1.39
CA LEU A 35 -17.00 -3.59 -0.66
C LEU A 35 -18.18 -4.51 -0.33
N LEU A 36 -19.22 -3.99 0.33
CA LEU A 36 -20.44 -4.71 0.67
C LEU A 36 -21.10 -5.32 -0.56
N SER A 37 -21.20 -4.54 -1.65
CA SER A 37 -21.75 -5.03 -2.91
C SER A 37 -20.92 -6.17 -3.46
N THR A 38 -19.59 -6.11 -3.40
CA THR A 38 -18.68 -7.13 -3.95
C THR A 38 -18.63 -8.40 -3.10
N LEU A 39 -18.65 -8.27 -1.76
CA LEU A 39 -18.71 -9.39 -0.84
C LEU A 39 -19.96 -10.26 -1.05
N SER A 40 -21.05 -9.64 -1.51
CA SER A 40 -22.30 -10.35 -1.81
C SER A 40 -22.27 -11.20 -3.08
N VAL A 41 -21.26 -11.07 -3.96
CA VAL A 41 -21.33 -11.62 -5.32
C VAL A 41 -20.56 -12.94 -5.49
N GLU A 42 -19.34 -13.11 -4.97
CA GLU A 42 -18.53 -14.30 -5.30
C GLU A 42 -17.45 -14.65 -4.24
N LYS A 43 -17.42 -15.94 -3.83
CA LYS A 43 -16.34 -16.50 -2.99
C LYS A 43 -15.03 -16.60 -3.78
N ASN A 44 -13.88 -16.46 -3.09
CA ASN A 44 -12.52 -16.55 -3.65
C ASN A 44 -12.06 -15.37 -4.53
N ASN A 45 -12.58 -14.17 -4.29
CA ASN A 45 -12.13 -12.96 -4.97
C ASN A 45 -11.22 -12.09 -4.08
N PHE A 46 -10.44 -11.23 -4.74
CA PHE A 46 -9.61 -10.22 -4.10
C PHE A 46 -10.23 -8.84 -4.32
N ILE A 47 -10.34 -8.07 -3.24
CA ILE A 47 -10.80 -6.69 -3.25
C ILE A 47 -9.62 -5.81 -2.83
N PHE A 48 -9.35 -4.77 -3.60
CA PHE A 48 -8.29 -3.81 -3.33
C PHE A 48 -8.91 -2.46 -2.97
N GLY A 49 -8.40 -1.83 -1.92
CA GLY A 49 -8.87 -0.52 -1.48
C GLY A 49 -8.04 0.04 -0.33
N HIS A 50 -8.24 1.33 -0.06
CA HIS A 50 -7.61 2.02 1.05
C HIS A 50 -8.64 2.17 2.17
N LEU A 51 -8.70 1.18 3.06
CA LEU A 51 -9.73 1.12 4.09
C LEU A 51 -9.14 1.41 5.48
N PRO A 52 -9.31 2.65 6.01
CA PRO A 52 -8.98 2.96 7.39
C PRO A 52 -9.67 2.01 8.37
N PHE A 53 -9.04 1.73 9.50
CA PHE A 53 -9.68 0.93 10.51
C PHE A 53 -10.91 1.64 11.07
N SER A 54 -12.02 0.91 11.15
CA SER A 54 -13.15 1.29 11.99
C SER A 54 -13.74 0.04 12.63
N LYS A 55 -14.30 0.20 13.83
CA LYS A 55 -14.95 -0.93 14.54
C LYS A 55 -16.12 -1.51 13.73
N THR A 56 -16.89 -0.65 13.07
CA THR A 56 -18.03 -1.05 12.24
C THR A 56 -17.59 -1.91 11.06
N VAL A 57 -16.59 -1.45 10.30
CA VAL A 57 -16.07 -2.19 9.14
C VAL A 57 -15.36 -3.48 9.59
N SER A 58 -14.57 -3.42 10.66
CA SER A 58 -13.92 -4.59 11.26
C SER A 58 -14.94 -5.69 11.57
N LYS A 59 -16.03 -5.33 12.25
CA LYS A 59 -17.09 -6.26 12.62
C LYS A 59 -17.78 -6.87 11.40
N LEU A 60 -18.12 -6.05 10.41
CA LEU A 60 -18.71 -6.50 9.16
C LEU A 60 -17.81 -7.51 8.44
N LEU A 61 -16.52 -7.21 8.29
CA LEU A 61 -15.58 -8.12 7.63
C LEU A 61 -15.38 -9.43 8.40
N GLU A 62 -15.48 -9.39 9.74
CA GLU A 62 -15.45 -10.59 10.56
C GLU A 62 -16.69 -11.47 10.36
N GLU A 63 -17.89 -10.87 10.28
CA GLU A 63 -19.16 -11.53 10.01
C GLU A 63 -19.18 -12.17 8.61
N GLU A 64 -18.61 -11.49 7.61
CA GLU A 64 -18.47 -11.98 6.24
C GLU A 64 -17.24 -12.90 6.02
N HIS A 65 -16.54 -13.26 7.10
CA HIS A 65 -15.34 -14.12 7.06
C HIS A 65 -14.22 -13.64 6.13
N VAL A 66 -14.10 -12.33 5.92
CA VAL A 66 -13.11 -11.71 5.04
C VAL A 66 -11.77 -11.59 5.76
N VAL A 67 -10.70 -11.95 5.06
CA VAL A 67 -9.32 -11.73 5.51
C VAL A 67 -8.81 -10.41 4.95
N VAL A 68 -8.24 -9.58 5.81
CA VAL A 68 -7.66 -8.29 5.41
C VAL A 68 -6.14 -8.38 5.40
N LEU A 69 -5.52 -8.25 4.24
CA LEU A 69 -4.06 -8.11 4.13
C LEU A 69 -3.71 -6.63 4.12
N ILE A 70 -2.75 -6.23 4.96
CA ILE A 70 -2.40 -4.83 5.18
C ILE A 70 -0.94 -4.65 4.78
N PRO A 71 -0.68 -4.35 3.50
CA PRO A 71 0.66 -4.05 3.06
C PRO A 71 1.11 -2.76 3.72
N ILE A 72 2.22 -2.81 4.43
CA ILE A 72 2.92 -1.65 4.98
C ILE A 72 4.32 -1.56 4.39
N ARG A 73 4.85 -0.34 4.35
CA ARG A 73 6.16 -0.03 3.81
C ARG A 73 6.81 1.04 4.68
N ASP A 74 8.11 1.20 4.62
CA ASP A 74 8.79 2.33 5.25
C ASP A 74 8.16 3.65 4.76
N PRO A 75 7.59 4.48 5.65
CA PRO A 75 6.91 5.71 5.26
C PRO A 75 7.83 6.70 4.51
N ARG A 76 9.15 6.62 4.71
CA ARG A 76 10.14 7.43 3.97
C ARG A 76 10.23 7.02 2.50
N ASP A 77 10.18 5.72 2.22
CA ASP A 77 10.08 5.21 0.85
C ASP A 77 8.71 5.51 0.22
N VAL A 78 7.64 5.49 1.03
CA VAL A 78 6.27 5.77 0.56
C VAL A 78 6.15 7.18 0.00
N ILE A 79 6.63 8.21 0.71
CA ILE A 79 6.53 9.59 0.21
C ILE A 79 7.27 9.79 -1.12
N ILE A 80 8.40 9.12 -1.31
CA ILE A 80 9.16 9.18 -2.57
C ILE A 80 8.37 8.49 -3.69
N SER A 81 7.88 7.29 -3.42
CA SER A 81 7.07 6.52 -4.37
C SER A 81 5.82 7.30 -4.78
N GLN A 82 5.14 7.91 -3.81
CA GLN A 82 3.90 8.66 -4.01
C GLN A 82 4.16 9.94 -4.79
N MET A 83 5.19 10.72 -4.47
CA MET A 83 5.58 11.91 -5.25
C MET A 83 5.80 11.55 -6.72
N ASN A 84 6.59 10.51 -6.99
CA ASN A 84 6.88 10.08 -8.36
C ASN A 84 5.62 9.59 -9.09
N TYR A 85 4.74 8.86 -8.42
CA TYR A 85 3.47 8.40 -8.98
C TYR A 85 2.55 9.58 -9.34
N ILE A 86 2.38 10.54 -8.43
CA ILE A 86 1.56 11.75 -8.68
C ILE A 86 2.11 12.49 -9.89
N MET A 87 3.42 12.74 -9.93
CA MET A 87 4.05 13.54 -10.97
C MET A 87 4.03 12.86 -12.35
N SER A 88 4.15 11.53 -12.39
CA SER A 88 4.11 10.77 -13.65
C SER A 88 2.69 10.53 -14.17
N ASN A 89 1.68 10.49 -13.29
CA ASN A 89 0.29 10.29 -13.67
C ASN A 89 -0.46 11.64 -13.80
N LYS A 90 -0.56 12.16 -15.04
CA LYS A 90 -1.27 13.41 -15.33
C LYS A 90 -2.77 13.38 -14.98
N ASN A 91 -3.37 12.19 -14.90
CA ASN A 91 -4.77 12.02 -14.52
C ASN A 91 -4.97 11.95 -12.99
N HIS A 92 -3.88 11.94 -12.22
CA HIS A 92 -3.94 11.92 -10.77
C HIS A 92 -4.57 13.21 -10.23
N SER A 93 -5.49 13.10 -9.27
CA SER A 93 -6.26 14.24 -8.77
C SER A 93 -5.39 15.37 -8.21
N LEU A 94 -4.26 15.01 -7.59
CA LEU A 94 -3.27 15.95 -7.05
C LEU A 94 -2.17 16.37 -8.03
N ASN A 95 -2.15 15.86 -9.28
CA ASN A 95 -1.07 16.18 -10.22
C ASN A 95 -0.93 17.69 -10.44
N SER A 96 -2.04 18.39 -10.72
CA SER A 96 -2.02 19.84 -10.94
C SER A 96 -1.49 20.63 -9.75
N TYR A 97 -1.87 20.23 -8.53
CA TYR A 97 -1.36 20.84 -7.31
C TYR A 97 0.15 20.60 -7.15
N PHE A 98 0.61 19.35 -7.27
CA PHE A 98 2.03 19.01 -7.14
C PHE A 98 2.87 19.66 -8.24
N ALA A 99 2.33 19.80 -9.45
CA ALA A 99 2.99 20.49 -10.56
C ALA A 99 3.13 22.00 -10.31
N SER A 100 2.23 22.62 -9.54
CA SER A 100 2.32 24.04 -9.16
C SER A 100 3.35 24.34 -8.07
N LEU A 101 3.79 23.32 -7.31
CA LEU A 101 4.86 23.47 -6.32
C LEU A 101 6.20 23.66 -7.02
N SER A 102 7.06 24.51 -6.46
CA SER A 102 8.29 24.97 -7.10
C SER A 102 9.40 23.93 -7.14
N SER A 103 9.37 22.94 -6.22
CA SER A 103 10.45 21.96 -6.07
C SER A 103 9.97 20.60 -5.57
N ASN A 104 10.81 19.56 -5.74
CA ASN A 104 10.58 18.26 -5.12
C ASN A 104 10.60 18.32 -3.59
N ILE A 105 11.37 19.26 -3.02
CA ILE A 105 11.40 19.48 -1.57
C ILE A 105 10.00 19.87 -1.07
N GLU A 106 9.35 20.84 -1.73
CA GLU A 106 7.99 21.24 -1.36
C GLU A 106 6.97 20.12 -1.56
N ARG A 107 7.10 19.33 -2.63
CA ARG A 107 6.23 18.17 -2.89
C ARG A 107 6.36 17.11 -1.80
N LEU A 108 7.58 16.80 -1.36
CA LEU A 108 7.82 15.85 -0.27
C LEU A 108 7.30 16.38 1.06
N LYS A 109 7.54 17.66 1.38
CA LYS A 109 6.97 18.31 2.58
C LYS A 109 5.44 18.25 2.59
N ALA A 110 4.79 18.47 1.45
CA ALA A 110 3.34 18.35 1.31
C ALA A 110 2.82 16.94 1.62
N LEU A 111 3.57 15.89 1.28
CA LEU A 111 3.21 14.49 1.63
C LEU A 111 3.43 14.18 3.11
N ILE A 112 4.46 14.76 3.72
CA ILE A 112 4.76 14.56 5.15
C ILE A 112 3.72 15.25 6.02
N ILE A 113 3.44 16.52 5.73
CA ILE A 113 2.61 17.42 6.56
C ILE A 113 1.12 17.33 6.18
N GLY A 114 0.82 16.85 4.97
CA GLY A 114 -0.53 16.91 4.41
C GLY A 114 -0.85 18.31 3.90
N VAL A 115 -1.87 18.40 3.04
CA VAL A 115 -2.34 19.66 2.46
C VAL A 115 -3.86 19.63 2.26
N ASP A 116 -4.50 20.78 2.44
CA ASP A 116 -5.87 20.98 1.99
C ASP A 116 -5.83 21.43 0.53
N SER A 117 -6.23 20.56 -0.41
CA SER A 117 -6.24 20.93 -1.83
C SER A 117 -7.42 21.86 -2.12
N PRO A 118 -7.17 23.11 -2.56
CA PRO A 118 -8.24 24.07 -2.85
C PRO A 118 -9.06 23.67 -4.08
N VAL A 119 -8.51 22.84 -4.98
CA VAL A 119 -9.10 22.54 -6.29
C VAL A 119 -10.27 21.55 -6.21
N LYS A 120 -10.36 20.72 -5.15
CA LYS A 120 -11.41 19.67 -5.04
C LYS A 120 -12.00 19.44 -3.64
N LYS A 121 -11.75 20.31 -2.66
CA LYS A 121 -12.05 20.03 -1.23
C LYS A 121 -11.48 18.68 -0.76
N GLN A 122 -10.36 18.26 -1.35
CA GLN A 122 -9.69 17.00 -1.02
C GLN A 122 -8.53 17.31 -0.09
N ARG A 123 -8.53 16.71 1.10
CA ARG A 123 -7.40 16.79 2.02
C ARG A 123 -6.45 15.62 1.75
N LEU A 124 -5.20 15.95 1.44
CA LEU A 124 -4.09 15.02 1.56
C LEU A 124 -3.75 14.92 3.04
N LEU A 125 -3.96 13.74 3.61
CA LEU A 125 -3.60 13.51 5.01
C LEU A 125 -2.07 13.47 5.16
N PRO A 126 -1.54 13.95 6.29
CA PRO A 126 -0.14 13.75 6.61
C PRO A 126 0.21 12.26 6.74
N ILE A 127 1.45 11.90 6.43
CA ILE A 127 1.91 10.50 6.41
C ILE A 127 1.71 9.79 7.75
N ASN A 128 1.88 10.49 8.87
CA ASN A 128 1.67 9.91 10.20
C ASN A 128 0.19 9.56 10.46
N GLU A 129 -0.76 10.37 10.00
CA GLU A 129 -2.20 10.14 10.13
C GLU A 129 -2.64 8.92 9.32
N ILE A 130 -2.08 8.75 8.13
CA ILE A 130 -2.33 7.59 7.28
C ILE A 130 -1.97 6.31 8.01
N TYR A 131 -0.76 6.23 8.56
CA TYR A 131 -0.29 5.03 9.26
C TYR A 131 -1.07 4.81 10.56
N ARG A 132 -1.39 5.88 11.28
CA ARG A 132 -2.23 5.82 12.48
C ARG A 132 -3.63 5.25 12.19
N GLN A 133 -4.23 5.57 11.05
CA GLN A 133 -5.52 5.01 10.63
C GLN A 133 -5.47 3.50 10.38
N MET A 134 -4.31 2.96 10.02
CA MET A 134 -4.13 1.52 9.82
C MET A 134 -3.87 0.76 11.12
N LYS A 135 -3.42 1.45 12.18
CA LYS A 135 -3.00 0.83 13.44
C LYS A 135 -4.09 -0.02 14.09
N GLY A 136 -5.35 0.40 13.99
CA GLY A 136 -6.47 -0.36 14.57
C GLY A 136 -6.60 -1.76 13.98
N TRP A 137 -6.24 -1.94 12.72
CA TRP A 137 -6.27 -3.26 12.09
C TRP A 137 -5.26 -4.22 12.71
N THR A 138 -4.12 -3.78 13.22
CA THR A 138 -3.11 -4.67 13.83
C THR A 138 -3.65 -5.54 14.97
N LYS A 139 -4.79 -5.14 15.56
CA LYS A 139 -5.48 -5.85 16.64
C LYS A 139 -6.62 -6.75 16.13
N ASN A 140 -6.96 -6.69 14.84
CA ASN A 140 -8.04 -7.46 14.24
C ASN A 140 -7.54 -8.90 13.94
N PRO A 141 -8.20 -9.95 14.47
CA PRO A 141 -7.77 -11.34 14.31
C PRO A 141 -7.94 -11.90 12.89
N ARG A 142 -8.71 -11.24 12.02
CA ARG A 142 -8.88 -11.54 10.59
C ARG A 142 -7.95 -10.72 9.69
N SER A 143 -7.14 -9.83 10.25
CA SER A 143 -6.16 -9.05 9.49
C SER A 143 -4.74 -9.63 9.61
N LEU A 144 -3.89 -9.35 8.63
CA LEU A 144 -2.46 -9.62 8.66
C LEU A 144 -1.71 -8.42 8.11
N VAL A 145 -0.81 -7.88 8.92
CA VAL A 145 0.17 -6.89 8.48
C VAL A 145 1.26 -7.58 7.67
N VAL A 146 1.53 -7.04 6.49
CA VAL A 146 2.50 -7.58 5.53
C VAL A 146 3.51 -6.50 5.21
N TYR A 147 4.79 -6.71 5.51
CA TYR A 147 5.81 -5.71 5.25
C TYR A 147 6.33 -5.85 3.82
N TYR A 148 6.31 -4.75 3.07
CA TYR A 148 6.89 -4.67 1.72
C TYR A 148 8.36 -5.13 1.72
N GLU A 149 9.12 -4.72 2.74
CA GLU A 149 10.53 -5.06 2.91
C GLU A 149 10.76 -6.57 3.07
N ASN A 150 9.75 -7.31 3.55
CA ASN A 150 9.80 -8.77 3.60
C ASN A 150 9.43 -9.39 2.25
N LEU A 151 8.54 -8.78 1.47
CA LEU A 151 8.06 -9.33 0.19
C LEU A 151 9.02 -9.14 -0.99
N VAL A 152 9.85 -8.10 -0.98
CA VAL A 152 10.66 -7.74 -2.16
C VAL A 152 11.76 -8.75 -2.52
N GLY A 153 12.19 -9.57 -1.56
CA GLY A 153 13.26 -10.55 -1.75
C GLY A 153 14.59 -9.93 -2.20
N PRO A 154 15.58 -10.76 -2.59
CA PRO A 154 16.92 -10.29 -2.95
C PRO A 154 16.95 -9.26 -4.08
N ARG A 155 16.05 -9.38 -5.07
CA ARG A 155 15.97 -8.47 -6.21
C ARG A 155 15.62 -7.03 -5.82
N GLY A 156 14.87 -6.84 -4.73
CA GLY A 156 14.54 -5.51 -4.19
C GLY A 156 15.33 -5.13 -2.93
N LYS A 157 16.53 -5.69 -2.75
CA LYS A 157 17.39 -5.52 -1.54
C LYS A 157 16.80 -6.08 -0.24
N GLY A 158 15.81 -6.97 -0.32
CA GLY A 158 15.30 -7.74 0.81
C GLY A 158 16.00 -9.08 1.01
N SER A 159 15.44 -9.93 1.88
CA SER A 159 15.97 -11.25 2.19
C SER A 159 15.08 -12.35 1.61
N GLU A 160 15.68 -13.37 0.99
CA GLU A 160 14.97 -14.56 0.51
C GLU A 160 14.22 -15.28 1.64
N LEU A 161 14.86 -15.45 2.80
CA LEU A 161 14.25 -16.09 3.96
C LEU A 161 13.03 -15.29 4.46
N LYS A 162 13.15 -13.95 4.55
CA LYS A 162 12.03 -13.09 4.94
C LYS A 162 10.89 -13.18 3.91
N GLN A 163 11.20 -13.23 2.63
CA GLN A 163 10.22 -13.37 1.55
C GLN A 163 9.45 -14.68 1.65
N LYS A 164 10.15 -15.83 1.74
CA LYS A 164 9.50 -17.13 1.90
C LYS A 164 8.63 -17.19 3.15
N ASN A 165 9.12 -16.67 4.27
CA ASN A 165 8.37 -16.62 5.52
C ASN A 165 7.12 -15.73 5.41
N GLU A 166 7.20 -14.59 4.74
CA GLU A 166 6.06 -13.69 4.58
C GLU A 166 4.99 -14.30 3.65
N ILE A 167 5.39 -14.94 2.54
CA ILE A 167 4.46 -15.68 1.67
C ILE A 167 3.76 -16.81 2.44
N TYR A 168 4.50 -17.54 3.27
CA TYR A 168 3.93 -18.59 4.11
C TYR A 168 2.94 -18.05 5.16
N LYS A 169 3.23 -16.91 5.79
CA LYS A 169 2.27 -16.25 6.70
C LYS A 169 0.99 -15.84 5.97
N ILE A 170 1.12 -15.27 4.77
CA ILE A 170 -0.02 -14.87 3.94
C ILE A 170 -0.86 -16.11 3.61
N SER A 171 -0.24 -17.19 3.12
CA SER A 171 -0.95 -18.41 2.73
C SER A 171 -1.72 -19.03 3.91
N ASN A 172 -1.09 -19.11 5.07
CA ASN A 172 -1.75 -19.58 6.30
C ASN A 172 -2.92 -18.68 6.69
N LYS A 173 -2.76 -17.36 6.57
CA LYS A 173 -3.81 -16.41 6.95
C LYS A 173 -5.06 -16.53 6.07
N ILE A 174 -4.87 -16.72 4.76
CA ILE A 174 -5.97 -16.89 3.80
C ILE A 174 -6.48 -18.34 3.71
N GLY A 175 -5.91 -19.27 4.50
CA GLY A 175 -6.34 -20.67 4.52
C GLY A 175 -5.92 -21.48 3.29
N VAL A 176 -4.85 -21.07 2.59
CA VAL A 176 -4.31 -21.77 1.41
C VAL A 176 -3.07 -22.56 1.80
N SER A 177 -3.10 -23.87 1.59
CA SER A 177 -1.93 -24.73 1.76
C SER A 177 -1.03 -24.67 0.53
N LEU A 178 0.22 -24.25 0.71
CA LEU A 178 1.23 -24.20 -0.34
C LEU A 178 2.32 -25.24 -0.08
N ARG A 179 2.77 -25.92 -1.14
CA ARG A 179 4.00 -26.72 -1.08
C ARG A 179 5.21 -25.79 -1.15
N LYS A 180 6.37 -26.29 -0.74
CA LYS A 180 7.64 -25.55 -0.84
C LYS A 180 7.90 -25.03 -2.27
N SER A 181 7.64 -25.85 -3.28
CA SER A 181 7.79 -25.47 -4.69
C SER A 181 6.86 -24.33 -5.10
N ASP A 182 5.65 -24.27 -4.54
CA ASP A 182 4.69 -23.20 -4.85
C ASP A 182 5.18 -21.87 -4.27
N ILE A 183 5.74 -21.89 -3.04
CA ILE A 183 6.35 -20.71 -2.41
C ILE A 183 7.55 -20.20 -3.23
N GLU A 184 8.42 -21.10 -3.68
CA GLU A 184 9.59 -20.74 -4.51
C GLU A 184 9.13 -20.09 -5.82
N ASN A 185 8.18 -20.71 -6.51
CA ASN A 185 7.60 -20.15 -7.75
C ASN A 185 6.95 -18.78 -7.54
N ILE A 186 6.28 -18.54 -6.41
CA ILE A 186 5.70 -17.24 -6.08
C ILE A 186 6.81 -16.21 -5.83
N CYS A 187 7.86 -16.57 -5.09
CA CYS A 187 8.98 -15.68 -4.81
C CYS A 187 9.70 -15.23 -6.08
N ASP A 188 9.81 -16.12 -7.09
CA ASP A 188 10.45 -15.79 -8.37
C ASP A 188 9.63 -14.83 -9.23
N GLN A 189 8.30 -14.87 -9.10
CA GLN A 189 7.34 -14.12 -9.91
C GLN A 189 6.90 -12.80 -9.29
N ILE A 190 6.94 -12.66 -7.96
CA ILE A 190 6.43 -11.46 -7.26
C ILE A 190 7.18 -10.18 -7.65
N TYR A 191 8.47 -10.30 -8.01
CA TYR A 191 9.23 -9.17 -8.55
C TYR A 191 8.91 -8.98 -10.04
N CYS A 192 7.92 -8.13 -10.32
CA CYS A 192 7.40 -7.91 -11.66
C CYS A 192 7.55 -6.43 -12.11
N PRO A 193 8.63 -6.08 -12.84
CA PRO A 193 8.86 -4.74 -13.37
C PRO A 193 7.78 -4.21 -14.31
N GLN A 194 6.97 -5.09 -14.89
CA GLN A 194 5.90 -4.76 -15.83
C GLN A 194 4.63 -4.25 -15.14
N THR A 195 4.57 -4.29 -13.80
CA THR A 195 3.41 -3.88 -13.03
C THR A 195 3.21 -2.35 -13.11
N PRO A 196 2.00 -1.85 -13.38
CA PRO A 196 1.70 -0.42 -13.31
C PRO A 196 2.11 0.20 -11.97
N GLY A 197 2.95 1.24 -12.03
CA GLY A 197 3.50 1.90 -10.84
C GLY A 197 4.85 1.34 -10.37
N PHE A 198 5.39 0.31 -11.03
CA PHE A 198 6.75 -0.15 -10.76
C PHE A 198 7.76 0.92 -11.19
N ARG A 199 8.61 1.35 -10.23
CA ARG A 199 9.73 2.27 -10.49
C ARG A 199 11.08 1.60 -10.31
N LYS A 200 11.43 1.28 -9.07
CA LYS A 200 12.70 0.64 -8.71
C LYS A 200 12.53 -0.74 -8.09
N GLY A 201 11.40 -1.00 -7.42
CA GLY A 201 11.17 -2.28 -6.73
C GLY A 201 12.08 -2.54 -5.54
N VAL A 202 12.71 -1.49 -4.98
CA VAL A 202 13.72 -1.59 -3.92
C VAL A 202 13.18 -1.06 -2.59
N ALA A 203 13.54 -1.72 -1.49
CA ALA A 203 13.36 -1.26 -0.12
C ALA A 203 14.54 -0.40 0.37
N GLY A 204 14.26 0.64 1.16
CA GLY A 204 15.25 1.49 1.81
C GLY A 204 15.97 2.47 0.88
N ASP A 205 15.41 2.74 -0.30
CA ASP A 205 16.07 3.64 -1.26
C ASP A 205 15.94 5.12 -0.87
N TRP A 206 15.10 5.42 0.12
CA TRP A 206 15.01 6.74 0.75
C TRP A 206 16.35 7.27 1.25
N GLN A 207 17.28 6.41 1.65
CA GLN A 207 18.63 6.82 2.09
C GLN A 207 19.42 7.53 0.99
N ASN A 208 19.13 7.22 -0.27
CA ASN A 208 19.79 7.80 -1.43
C ASN A 208 19.03 9.01 -2.02
N GLU A 209 17.76 9.19 -1.65
CA GLU A 209 16.87 10.16 -2.28
C GLU A 209 16.43 11.29 -1.35
N LEU A 210 16.43 11.09 -0.03
CA LEU A 210 16.03 12.11 0.93
C LEU A 210 17.25 12.86 1.47
N GLY A 211 17.30 14.16 1.21
CA GLY A 211 18.29 15.06 1.81
C GLY A 211 17.97 15.40 3.28
N PRO A 212 18.93 16.02 4.00
CA PRO A 212 18.80 16.35 5.42
C PRO A 212 17.53 17.14 5.76
N ASP A 213 17.18 18.16 4.98
CA ASP A 213 16.02 19.02 5.22
C ASP A 213 14.69 18.24 5.24
N ILE A 214 14.57 17.22 4.38
CA ILE A 214 13.37 16.38 4.32
C ILE A 214 13.36 15.39 5.47
N LEU A 215 14.52 14.82 5.83
CA LEU A 215 14.63 13.93 6.98
C LEU A 215 14.33 14.67 8.29
N GLU A 216 14.78 15.91 8.44
CA GLU A 216 14.44 16.76 9.58
C GLU A 216 12.93 16.99 9.66
N THR A 217 12.31 17.41 8.55
CA THR A 217 10.85 17.59 8.48
C THR A 217 10.11 16.29 8.80
N PHE A 218 10.58 15.15 8.26
CA PHE A 218 9.99 13.85 8.50
C PHE A 218 10.08 13.47 9.98
N ASN A 219 11.24 13.63 10.60
CA ASN A 219 11.44 13.30 12.01
C ASN A 219 10.54 14.15 12.91
N LEU A 220 10.44 15.46 12.65
CA LEU A 220 9.56 16.36 13.39
C LEU A 220 8.08 15.94 13.33
N CYS A 221 7.62 15.39 12.19
CA CYS A 221 6.19 15.09 11.99
C CYS A 221 5.81 13.63 12.20
N ALA A 222 6.73 12.69 11.95
CA ALA A 222 6.42 11.28 11.74
C ALA A 222 7.46 10.30 12.33
N GLN A 223 8.40 10.76 13.16
CA GLN A 223 9.36 9.84 13.82
C GLN A 223 8.66 8.76 14.64
N GLU A 224 7.60 9.12 15.38
CA GLU A 224 6.81 8.14 16.14
C GLU A 224 6.22 7.05 15.25
N THR A 225 5.85 7.39 14.01
CA THR A 225 5.34 6.41 13.04
C THR A 225 6.38 5.35 12.69
N LEU A 226 7.67 5.71 12.63
CA LEU A 226 8.73 4.72 12.41
C LEU A 226 8.77 3.71 13.56
N LEU A 227 8.79 4.21 14.79
CA LEU A 227 8.85 3.37 16.00
C LEU A 227 7.61 2.46 16.11
N GLU A 228 6.42 3.00 15.87
CA GLU A 228 5.16 2.25 15.95
C GLU A 228 5.09 1.07 14.97
N TRP A 229 5.74 1.21 13.82
CA TRP A 229 5.75 0.21 12.75
C TRP A 229 7.10 -0.52 12.65
N ASN A 230 7.95 -0.43 13.68
CA ASN A 230 9.24 -1.12 13.77
C ASN A 230 10.23 -0.79 12.64
N TYR A 231 10.22 0.45 12.19
CA TYR A 231 11.25 1.02 11.31
C TYR A 231 12.30 1.78 12.12
N ASN A 232 13.55 1.71 11.67
CA ASN A 232 14.71 2.39 12.28
C ASN A 232 15.12 3.62 11.48
#